data_AF-A0A140NML0-F1
#
_entry.id   AF-A0A140NML0-F1
#
_cell.length_a   1.000
_cell.length_b   1.000
_cell.length_c   1.000
_cell.angle_alpha   90.00
_cell.angle_beta   90.00
_cell.angle_gamma   90.00
#
_symmetry.space_group_name_H-M   'P 1'
#
loop_
_entity.id
_entity.type
_entity.pdbx_description
1 polymer ?
#
loop_
_entity_poly.entity_id
_entity_poly.type
_entity_poly.pdbx_seq_one_letter_code
_entity_poly.pdbx_strand_id
1 'polypeptide(L)'
;MSGRLLVAARLQQRVTGIMRYAVQSGLIDYNPAQDMAGAVATGKRVHRAALELKRLPEFLQRIDDYKGRPLTKLAAKLTLLVFIRSSELRFARWDEIDFENAMWTIPAEREAIEGVKHSHRGSKMRTPHLVPLSRQAIEILKQIYQFSGIHELIFIGDHNPRKPMSENTVNNALRVMGYDTMTEVCGHGFRTMACSSLIESGLWSKDAVERQMSHQERNSVRAAYIHKAEHIEERRLMVQWWADYLDANREQTISPFDFAKFNNPINH
;
A
#
# COMPACT_ATOMS: atom_id res chain seq x y z
N MET A 1 0.67 -15.77 15.84
CA MET A 1 0.56 -14.74 16.91
C MET A 1 -0.85 -14.82 17.49
N SER A 2 -1.01 -15.05 18.79
CA SER A 2 -2.36 -15.21 19.37
C SER A 2 -3.13 -13.90 19.22
N GLY A 3 -4.23 -13.93 18.45
CA GLY A 3 -5.09 -12.76 18.22
C GLY A 3 -5.56 -12.07 19.52
N ARG A 4 -5.52 -12.79 20.64
CA ARG A 4 -5.81 -12.30 21.99
C ARG A 4 -4.92 -11.12 22.41
N LEU A 5 -3.62 -11.15 22.11
CA LEU A 5 -2.68 -10.07 22.50
C LEU A 5 -2.92 -8.78 21.70
N LEU A 6 -3.26 -8.90 20.41
CA LEU A 6 -3.60 -7.76 19.56
C LEU A 6 -4.94 -7.12 19.98
N VAL A 7 -5.91 -7.95 20.37
CA VAL A 7 -7.20 -7.47 20.89
C VAL A 7 -6.99 -6.75 22.22
N ALA A 8 -6.20 -7.32 23.14
CA ALA A 8 -5.89 -6.70 24.42
C ALA A 8 -5.21 -5.33 24.26
N ALA A 9 -4.19 -5.22 23.39
CA ALA A 9 -3.52 -3.95 23.11
C ALA A 9 -4.47 -2.90 22.50
N ARG A 10 -5.37 -3.30 21.60
CA ARG A 10 -6.38 -2.38 21.02
C ARG A 10 -7.41 -1.93 22.05
N LEU A 11 -7.84 -2.83 22.94
CA LEU A 11 -8.76 -2.50 24.03
C LEU A 11 -8.12 -1.52 24.99
N GLN A 12 -6.89 -1.77 25.41
CA GLN A 12 -6.13 -0.84 26.25
C GLN A 12 -6.06 0.55 25.60
N GLN A 13 -5.63 0.65 24.34
CA GLN A 13 -5.57 1.93 23.63
C GLN A 13 -6.92 2.67 23.62
N ARG A 14 -8.03 1.95 23.41
CA ARG A 14 -9.37 2.53 23.44
C ARG A 14 -9.76 3.04 24.82
N VAL A 15 -9.55 2.22 25.86
CA VAL A 15 -9.86 2.61 27.25
C VAL A 15 -9.02 3.82 27.67
N THR A 16 -7.72 3.83 27.37
CA THR A 16 -6.85 5.00 27.62
C THR A 16 -7.37 6.24 26.90
N GLY A 17 -7.85 6.12 25.67
CA GLY A 17 -8.45 7.22 24.91
C GLY A 17 -9.75 7.77 25.54
N ILE A 18 -10.66 6.88 25.93
CA ILE A 18 -11.92 7.25 26.60
C ILE A 18 -11.65 7.96 27.93
N MET A 19 -10.76 7.40 28.76
CA MET A 19 -10.40 8.00 30.05
C MET A 19 -9.67 9.33 29.88
N ARG A 20 -8.88 9.50 28.81
CA ARG A 20 -8.26 10.79 28.48
C ARG A 20 -9.30 11.85 28.16
N TYR A 21 -10.34 11.49 27.41
CA TYR A 21 -11.47 12.39 27.16
C TYR A 21 -12.21 12.76 28.46
N ALA A 22 -12.41 11.79 29.36
CA ALA A 22 -13.02 12.04 30.66
C ALA A 22 -12.20 13.02 31.53
N VAL A 23 -10.86 12.90 31.53
CA VAL A 23 -9.96 13.88 32.17
C VAL A 23 -10.10 15.26 31.54
N GLN A 24 -10.04 15.35 30.22
CA GLN A 24 -10.17 16.63 29.49
C GLN A 24 -11.54 17.30 29.69
N SER A 25 -12.57 16.50 29.97
CA SER A 25 -13.93 16.97 30.24
C SER A 25 -14.18 17.25 31.72
N GLY A 26 -13.18 17.09 32.59
CA GLY A 26 -13.29 17.32 34.03
C GLY A 26 -14.14 16.30 34.79
N LEU A 27 -14.45 15.14 34.20
CA LEU A 27 -15.24 14.08 34.85
C LEU A 27 -14.42 13.26 35.85
N ILE A 28 -13.11 13.19 35.62
CA ILE A 28 -12.13 12.52 36.48
C ILE A 28 -10.83 13.33 36.46
N ASP A 29 -10.06 13.31 37.55
CA ASP A 29 -8.82 14.09 37.62
C ASP A 29 -7.60 13.37 37.01
N TYR A 30 -7.69 12.05 36.89
CA TYR A 30 -6.60 11.19 36.44
C TYR A 30 -7.09 10.09 35.51
N ASN A 31 -6.23 9.65 34.60
CA ASN A 31 -6.51 8.55 33.68
C ASN A 31 -5.85 7.25 34.20
N PRO A 32 -6.58 6.39 34.95
CA PRO A 32 -6.02 5.15 35.52
C PRO A 32 -5.63 4.13 34.45
N ALA A 33 -6.12 4.28 33.21
CA ALA A 33 -5.76 3.41 32.11
C ALA A 33 -4.33 3.65 31.59
N GLN A 34 -3.64 4.70 32.07
CA GLN A 34 -2.21 4.89 31.83
C GLN A 34 -1.36 3.85 32.59
N ASP A 35 -1.80 3.44 33.78
CA ASP A 35 -1.08 2.47 34.63
C ASP A 35 -1.10 1.05 34.05
N MET A 36 -2.00 0.80 33.09
CA MET A 36 -2.00 -0.45 32.32
C MET A 36 -0.82 -0.53 31.32
N ALA A 37 -0.09 0.57 31.07
CA ALA A 37 1.06 0.57 30.16
C ALA A 37 2.13 -0.40 30.67
N GLY A 38 2.46 -1.42 29.86
CA GLY A 38 3.38 -2.49 30.23
C GLY A 38 2.72 -3.70 30.93
N ALA A 39 1.51 -3.56 31.49
CA ALA A 39 0.76 -4.68 32.06
C ALA A 39 0.18 -5.61 30.98
N VAL A 40 -0.14 -5.05 29.81
CA VAL A 40 -0.51 -5.84 28.63
C VAL A 40 0.76 -6.20 27.87
N ALA A 41 1.11 -7.48 27.82
CA ALA A 41 2.22 -7.96 27.03
C ALA A 41 2.07 -7.51 25.56
N THR A 42 2.92 -6.59 25.13
CA THR A 42 3.01 -6.22 23.72
C THR A 42 3.66 -7.37 22.98
N GLY A 43 2.89 -8.10 22.17
CA GLY A 43 3.47 -9.08 21.26
C GLY A 43 4.58 -8.42 20.45
N LYS A 44 5.73 -9.09 20.29
CA LYS A 44 6.80 -8.61 19.41
C LYS A 44 6.18 -8.21 18.07
N ARG A 45 6.51 -7.01 17.60
CA ARG A 45 6.00 -6.49 16.33
C ARG A 45 6.57 -7.35 15.21
N VAL A 46 5.82 -8.36 14.78
CA VAL A 46 6.19 -9.17 13.63
C VAL A 46 6.01 -8.28 12.40
N HIS A 47 7.13 -7.96 11.74
CA HIS A 47 7.09 -7.31 10.44
C HIS A 47 6.26 -8.18 9.49
N ARG A 48 5.38 -7.57 8.69
CA ARG A 48 4.56 -8.34 7.75
C ARG A 48 5.48 -9.04 6.76
N ALA A 49 5.14 -10.29 6.44
CA ALA A 49 5.83 -11.11 5.46
C ALA A 49 6.09 -10.33 4.16
N ALA A 50 7.36 -10.10 3.88
CA ALA A 50 7.88 -9.42 2.71
C ALA A 50 9.00 -10.29 2.15
N LEU A 51 8.93 -10.56 0.86
CA LEU A 51 9.86 -11.46 0.21
C LEU A 51 11.26 -10.84 0.18
N GLU A 52 12.29 -11.65 0.43
CA GLU A 52 13.67 -11.22 0.23
C GLU A 52 13.89 -10.84 -1.24
N LEU A 53 14.57 -9.71 -1.50
CA LEU A 53 14.74 -9.18 -2.86
C LEU A 53 15.49 -10.14 -3.79
N LYS A 54 16.35 -11.02 -3.27
CA LYS A 54 17.01 -12.08 -4.05
C LYS A 54 16.04 -13.08 -4.70
N ARG A 55 14.82 -13.19 -4.17
CA ARG A 55 13.75 -14.05 -4.71
C ARG A 55 12.80 -13.28 -5.63
N LEU A 56 13.05 -12.00 -5.88
CA LEU A 56 12.23 -11.18 -6.77
C LEU A 56 12.11 -11.76 -8.19
N PRO A 57 13.17 -12.29 -8.84
CA PRO A 57 13.03 -12.90 -10.16
C PRO A 57 12.05 -14.08 -10.17
N GLU A 58 12.21 -15.01 -9.21
CA GLU A 58 11.32 -16.15 -9.00
C GLU A 58 9.87 -15.70 -8.81
N PHE A 59 9.67 -14.68 -7.97
CA PHE A 59 8.36 -14.13 -7.67
C PHE A 59 7.67 -13.51 -8.89
N LEU A 60 8.41 -12.72 -9.66
CA LEU A 60 7.90 -12.08 -10.87
C LEU A 60 7.51 -13.12 -11.93
N GLN A 61 8.34 -14.17 -12.09
CA GLN A 61 8.02 -15.31 -12.95
C GLN A 61 6.74 -16.03 -12.50
N ARG A 62 6.58 -16.30 -11.19
CA ARG A 62 5.35 -16.94 -10.68
C ARG A 62 4.10 -16.08 -10.88
N ILE A 63 4.20 -14.76 -10.80
CA ILE A 63 3.10 -13.86 -11.15
C ILE A 63 2.75 -14.01 -12.63
N ASP A 64 3.75 -14.10 -13.51
CA ASP A 64 3.55 -14.26 -14.94
C ASP A 64 2.96 -15.62 -15.32
N ASP A 65 3.31 -16.67 -14.59
CA ASP A 65 2.79 -18.01 -14.83
C ASP A 65 1.43 -18.27 -14.19
N TYR A 66 0.94 -17.37 -13.35
CA TYR A 66 -0.36 -17.52 -12.68
C TYR A 66 -1.50 -17.72 -13.68
N LYS A 67 -2.12 -18.91 -13.61
CA LYS A 67 -3.21 -19.36 -14.50
C LYS A 67 -4.63 -19.07 -13.98
N GLY A 68 -4.76 -18.33 -12.88
CA GLY A 68 -6.07 -17.90 -12.38
C GLY A 68 -6.66 -16.75 -13.19
N ARG A 69 -7.67 -16.07 -12.63
CA ARG A 69 -8.38 -14.99 -13.34
C ARG A 69 -7.41 -13.89 -13.81
N PRO A 70 -7.50 -13.43 -15.08
CA PRO A 70 -6.65 -12.35 -15.60
C PRO A 70 -6.71 -11.07 -14.76
N LEU A 71 -7.90 -10.64 -14.34
CA LEU A 71 -8.07 -9.46 -13.50
C LEU A 71 -7.34 -9.59 -12.14
N THR A 72 -7.29 -10.79 -11.56
CA THR A 72 -6.56 -11.05 -10.31
C THR A 72 -5.05 -10.93 -10.52
N LYS A 73 -4.54 -11.45 -11.64
CA LYS A 73 -3.12 -11.32 -12.02
C LYS A 73 -2.74 -9.85 -12.20
N LEU A 74 -3.55 -9.09 -12.94
CA LEU A 74 -3.34 -7.67 -13.18
C LEU A 74 -3.43 -6.86 -11.87
N ALA A 75 -4.36 -7.19 -10.97
CA ALA A 75 -4.43 -6.59 -9.65
C ALA A 75 -3.17 -6.82 -8.82
N ALA A 76 -2.62 -8.04 -8.82
CA ALA A 76 -1.38 -8.35 -8.12
C ALA A 76 -0.19 -7.56 -8.70
N LYS A 77 -0.06 -7.51 -10.03
CA LYS A 77 0.97 -6.73 -10.73
C LYS A 77 0.86 -5.23 -10.43
N LEU A 78 -0.35 -4.66 -10.52
CA LEU A 78 -0.55 -3.24 -10.24
C LEU A 78 -0.22 -2.93 -8.78
N THR A 79 -0.68 -3.76 -7.84
CA THR A 79 -0.39 -3.58 -6.41
C THR A 79 1.11 -3.57 -6.14
N LEU A 80 1.88 -4.40 -6.84
CA LEU A 80 3.34 -4.43 -6.72
C LEU A 80 3.97 -3.11 -7.23
N LEU A 81 3.47 -2.57 -8.34
CA LEU A 81 4.00 -1.36 -8.97
C LEU A 81 3.66 -0.06 -8.22
N VAL A 82 2.41 0.10 -7.78
CA VAL A 82 1.97 1.33 -7.11
C VAL A 82 2.07 1.28 -5.59
N PHE A 83 2.14 0.05 -5.04
CA PHE A 83 2.30 -0.23 -3.61
C PHE A 83 1.38 0.59 -2.68
N ILE A 84 0.14 0.84 -3.12
CA ILE A 84 -0.92 1.46 -2.32
C ILE A 84 -1.56 0.44 -1.36
N ARG A 85 -2.46 0.89 -0.47
CA ARG A 85 -3.11 -0.03 0.47
C ARG A 85 -4.16 -0.86 -0.24
N SER A 86 -4.37 -2.09 0.24
CA SER A 86 -5.38 -2.99 -0.31
C SER A 86 -6.79 -2.37 -0.33
N SER A 87 -7.18 -1.58 0.67
CA SER A 87 -8.47 -0.87 0.65
C SER A 87 -8.52 0.24 -0.41
N GLU A 88 -7.40 0.95 -0.62
CA GLU A 88 -7.30 2.02 -1.62
C GLU A 88 -7.42 1.43 -3.04
N LEU A 89 -6.76 0.28 -3.28
CA LEU A 89 -6.86 -0.48 -4.52
C LEU A 89 -8.27 -1.06 -4.74
N ARG A 90 -8.82 -1.74 -3.73
CA ARG A 90 -10.08 -2.49 -3.85
C ARG A 90 -11.26 -1.62 -4.26
N PHE A 91 -11.32 -0.40 -3.74
CA PHE A 91 -12.44 0.51 -3.95
C PHE A 91 -12.16 1.56 -5.03
N ALA A 92 -11.10 1.37 -5.81
CA ALA A 92 -10.70 2.24 -6.90
C ALA A 92 -11.81 2.39 -7.95
N ARG A 93 -12.00 3.63 -8.40
CA ARG A 93 -12.94 3.99 -9.48
C ARG A 93 -12.19 4.58 -10.66
N TRP A 94 -12.73 4.42 -11.86
CA TRP A 94 -12.03 4.87 -13.08
C TRP A 94 -11.85 6.38 -13.17
N ASP A 95 -12.78 7.16 -12.60
CA ASP A 95 -12.71 8.62 -12.52
C ASP A 95 -11.56 9.13 -11.62
N GLU A 96 -10.94 8.25 -10.82
CA GLU A 96 -9.74 8.56 -10.03
C GLU A 96 -8.43 8.50 -10.85
N ILE A 97 -8.48 7.94 -12.07
CA ILE A 97 -7.31 7.71 -12.92
C ILE A 97 -7.24 8.77 -14.02
N ASP A 98 -6.20 9.57 -13.97
CA ASP A 98 -5.79 10.46 -15.05
C ASP A 98 -4.70 9.77 -15.88
N PHE A 99 -5.12 9.22 -17.03
CA PHE A 99 -4.21 8.54 -17.95
C PHE A 99 -3.27 9.50 -18.69
N GLU A 100 -3.66 10.75 -18.89
CA GLU A 100 -2.87 11.75 -19.62
C GLU A 100 -1.69 12.20 -18.76
N ASN A 101 -1.96 12.53 -17.49
CA ASN A 101 -0.95 12.98 -16.54
C ASN A 101 -0.30 11.83 -15.77
N ALA A 102 -0.61 10.58 -16.10
CA ALA A 102 -0.16 9.36 -15.42
C ALA A 102 -0.26 9.49 -13.89
N MET A 103 -1.46 9.80 -13.41
CA MET A 103 -1.73 10.09 -12.00
C MET A 103 -2.98 9.36 -11.53
N TRP A 104 -2.92 8.78 -10.34
CA TRP A 104 -4.09 8.28 -9.63
C TRP A 104 -4.35 9.14 -8.40
N THR A 105 -5.47 9.85 -8.39
CA THR A 105 -5.90 10.65 -7.23
C THR A 105 -6.86 9.85 -6.36
N ILE A 106 -6.34 9.25 -5.29
CA ILE A 106 -7.19 8.56 -4.31
C ILE A 106 -7.87 9.62 -3.43
N PRO A 107 -9.21 9.73 -3.43
CA PRO A 107 -9.90 10.75 -2.66
C PRO A 107 -9.78 10.49 -1.15
N ALA A 108 -10.09 11.49 -0.33
CA ALA A 108 -10.11 11.35 1.13
C ALA A 108 -11.11 10.29 1.59
N GLU A 109 -12.30 10.29 0.99
CA GLU A 109 -13.40 9.35 1.19
C GLU A 109 -14.10 9.10 -0.14
N ARG A 110 -14.89 8.03 -0.21
CA ARG A 110 -15.67 7.63 -1.39
C ARG A 110 -17.13 7.53 -1.03
N GLU A 111 -17.99 7.60 -2.04
CA GLU A 111 -19.38 7.21 -1.88
C GLU A 111 -19.47 5.74 -1.42
N ALA A 112 -20.32 5.46 -0.44
CA ALA A 112 -20.50 4.12 0.08
C ALA A 112 -21.29 3.26 -0.91
N ILE A 113 -20.75 2.09 -1.24
CA ILE A 113 -21.46 1.05 -2.00
C ILE A 113 -22.37 0.28 -1.03
N GLU A 114 -23.66 0.19 -1.37
CA GLU A 114 -24.67 -0.48 -0.59
C GLU A 114 -24.31 -1.95 -0.30
N GLY A 115 -24.47 -2.37 0.96
CA GLY A 115 -24.17 -3.73 1.40
C GLY A 115 -22.68 -4.11 1.35
N VAL A 116 -21.77 -3.15 1.10
CA VAL A 116 -20.32 -3.38 1.11
C VAL A 116 -19.69 -2.62 2.27
N LYS A 117 -19.28 -3.36 3.30
CA LYS A 117 -18.63 -2.79 4.48
C LYS A 117 -17.35 -2.05 4.09
N HIS A 118 -17.19 -0.84 4.63
CA HIS A 118 -15.99 0.01 4.48
C HIS A 118 -15.73 0.54 3.06
N SER A 119 -16.70 0.44 2.14
CA SER A 119 -16.58 0.95 0.76
C SER A 119 -16.36 2.46 0.66
N HIS A 120 -16.80 3.22 1.68
CA HIS A 120 -16.56 4.67 1.77
C HIS A 120 -15.09 5.06 1.99
N ARG A 121 -14.19 4.09 2.27
CA ARG A 121 -12.80 4.42 2.60
C ARG A 121 -12.06 4.93 1.37
N GLY A 122 -11.56 6.15 1.46
CA GLY A 122 -10.56 6.71 0.56
C GLY A 122 -9.14 6.47 1.07
N SER A 123 -8.30 7.51 1.00
CA SER A 123 -6.94 7.49 1.51
C SER A 123 -6.91 7.33 3.03
N LYS A 124 -5.86 6.69 3.55
CA LYS A 124 -5.70 6.52 5.01
C LYS A 124 -5.70 7.85 5.77
N MET A 125 -5.18 8.91 5.16
CA MET A 125 -4.97 10.19 5.85
C MET A 125 -6.17 11.13 5.78
N ARG A 126 -7.27 10.71 5.12
CA ARG A 126 -8.48 11.54 4.92
C ARG A 126 -8.19 12.87 4.21
N THR A 127 -7.16 12.86 3.38
CA THR A 127 -6.82 13.91 2.42
C THR A 127 -6.61 13.24 1.06
N PRO A 128 -6.81 13.92 -0.07
CA PRO A 128 -6.45 13.35 -1.36
C PRO A 128 -5.01 12.83 -1.35
N HIS A 129 -4.80 11.61 -1.86
CA HIS A 129 -3.48 11.01 -2.03
C HIS A 129 -3.23 10.87 -3.52
N LEU A 130 -2.41 11.79 -4.04
CA LEU A 130 -1.89 11.71 -5.40
C LEU A 130 -0.94 10.52 -5.47
N VAL A 131 -1.01 9.69 -6.51
CA VAL A 131 -0.15 8.52 -6.72
C VAL A 131 0.30 8.54 -8.18
N PRO A 132 1.54 8.99 -8.48
CA PRO A 132 2.08 8.91 -9.82
C PRO A 132 2.12 7.45 -10.28
N LEU A 133 1.92 7.25 -11.58
CA LEU A 133 1.89 5.95 -12.22
C LEU A 133 3.08 5.80 -13.15
N SER A 134 3.79 4.67 -13.06
CA SER A 134 4.81 4.31 -14.04
C SER A 134 4.16 3.91 -15.37
N ARG A 135 4.96 3.89 -16.44
CA ARG A 135 4.52 3.40 -17.77
C ARG A 135 3.93 2.00 -17.68
N GLN A 136 4.58 1.11 -16.93
CA GLN A 136 4.12 -0.26 -16.67
C GLN A 136 2.76 -0.30 -15.96
N ALA A 137 2.54 0.59 -14.98
CA ALA A 137 1.28 0.67 -14.26
C ALA A 137 0.14 1.16 -15.17
N ILE A 138 0.41 2.13 -16.05
CA ILE A 138 -0.54 2.60 -17.05
C ILE A 138 -0.93 1.48 -18.03
N GLU A 139 0.02 0.71 -18.53
CA GLU A 139 -0.28 -0.42 -19.42
C GLU A 139 -1.12 -1.50 -18.73
N ILE A 140 -0.87 -1.77 -17.45
CA ILE A 140 -1.72 -2.68 -16.68
C ILE A 140 -3.13 -2.11 -16.50
N LEU A 141 -3.28 -0.81 -16.21
CA LEU A 141 -4.59 -0.17 -16.09
C LEU A 141 -5.36 -0.23 -17.42
N LYS A 142 -4.71 0.00 -18.56
CA LYS A 142 -5.32 -0.17 -19.89
C LYS A 142 -5.80 -1.59 -20.14
N GLN A 143 -5.02 -2.59 -19.71
CA GLN A 143 -5.45 -4.00 -19.77
C GLN A 143 -6.64 -4.28 -18.86
N ILE A 144 -6.65 -3.73 -17.63
CA ILE A 144 -7.78 -3.87 -16.71
C ILE A 144 -9.04 -3.21 -17.29
N TYR A 145 -8.91 -2.09 -17.99
CA TYR A 145 -10.01 -1.37 -18.63
C TYR A 145 -10.79 -2.26 -19.62
N GLN A 146 -10.12 -3.20 -20.30
CA GLN A 146 -10.79 -4.17 -21.18
C GLN A 146 -11.75 -5.11 -20.44
N PHE A 147 -11.57 -5.31 -19.13
CA PHE A 147 -12.41 -6.17 -18.30
C PHE A 147 -13.48 -5.42 -17.52
N SER A 148 -13.19 -4.20 -17.07
CA SER A 148 -14.05 -3.46 -16.14
C SER A 148 -14.34 -2.01 -16.54
N GLY A 149 -13.93 -1.57 -17.73
CA GLY A 149 -14.11 -0.18 -18.18
C GLY A 149 -15.56 0.26 -18.34
N ILE A 150 -16.50 -0.68 -18.50
CA ILE A 150 -17.94 -0.41 -18.53
C ILE A 150 -18.56 -0.25 -17.13
N HIS A 151 -17.80 -0.54 -16.08
CA HIS A 151 -18.22 -0.44 -14.70
C HIS A 151 -17.54 0.75 -14.05
N GLU A 152 -18.09 1.23 -12.94
CA GLU A 152 -17.46 2.31 -12.17
C GLU A 152 -16.16 1.85 -11.48
N LEU A 153 -16.16 0.63 -10.93
CA LEU A 153 -15.03 0.08 -10.20
C LEU A 153 -13.96 -0.48 -11.14
N ILE A 154 -12.69 -0.16 -10.85
CA ILE A 154 -11.55 -0.74 -11.56
C ILE A 154 -11.45 -2.25 -11.24
N PHE A 155 -11.60 -2.61 -9.96
CA PHE A 155 -11.48 -4.00 -9.49
C PHE A 155 -12.84 -4.57 -9.10
N ILE A 156 -13.55 -5.07 -10.09
CA ILE A 156 -14.87 -5.69 -9.92
C ILE A 156 -14.79 -7.07 -9.23
N GLY A 157 -15.85 -7.39 -8.50
CA GLY A 157 -16.07 -8.70 -7.88
C GLY A 157 -16.42 -9.76 -8.92
N ASP A 158 -16.00 -11.00 -8.66
CA ASP A 158 -16.19 -12.12 -9.59
C ASP A 158 -17.67 -12.44 -9.82
N HIS A 159 -18.47 -12.46 -8.73
CA HIS A 159 -19.89 -12.83 -8.79
C HIS A 159 -20.82 -11.64 -9.06
N ASN A 160 -20.37 -10.42 -8.73
CA ASN A 160 -21.19 -9.21 -8.88
C ASN A 160 -20.28 -8.04 -9.25
N PRO A 161 -20.36 -7.51 -10.48
CA PRO A 161 -19.50 -6.44 -10.94
C PRO A 161 -19.79 -5.08 -10.29
N ARG A 162 -20.95 -4.91 -9.64
CA ARG A 162 -21.27 -3.72 -8.82
C ARG A 162 -20.63 -3.76 -7.44
N LYS A 163 -20.04 -4.90 -7.04
CA LYS A 163 -19.30 -5.02 -5.79
C LYS A 163 -17.81 -5.13 -6.10
N PRO A 164 -16.93 -4.65 -5.21
CA PRO A 164 -15.49 -4.71 -5.45
C PRO A 164 -14.93 -6.11 -5.19
N MET A 165 -13.80 -6.41 -5.84
CA MET A 165 -12.96 -7.57 -5.62
C MET A 165 -12.74 -7.83 -4.12
N SER A 166 -12.68 -9.09 -3.67
CA SER A 166 -12.46 -9.39 -2.25
C SER A 166 -11.09 -8.91 -1.75
N GLU A 167 -10.99 -8.47 -0.49
CA GLU A 167 -9.71 -8.07 0.12
C GLU A 167 -8.67 -9.22 0.12
N ASN A 168 -9.16 -10.46 0.10
CA ASN A 168 -8.32 -11.65 0.12
C ASN A 168 -7.85 -12.10 -1.26
N THR A 169 -8.37 -11.53 -2.36
CA THR A 169 -8.12 -12.04 -3.71
C THR A 169 -6.63 -12.07 -4.06
N VAL A 170 -5.88 -10.99 -3.79
CA VAL A 170 -4.42 -10.95 -4.05
C VAL A 170 -3.67 -11.97 -3.19
N ASN A 171 -4.00 -12.06 -1.89
CA ASN A 171 -3.36 -13.04 -1.00
C ASN A 171 -3.71 -14.49 -1.39
N ASN A 172 -4.93 -14.76 -1.84
CA ASN A 172 -5.32 -16.07 -2.34
C ASN A 172 -4.53 -16.43 -3.60
N ALA A 173 -4.31 -15.47 -4.51
CA ALA A 173 -3.47 -15.68 -5.68
C ALA A 173 -2.03 -16.02 -5.29
N LEU A 174 -1.46 -15.31 -4.31
CA LEU A 174 -0.12 -15.60 -3.78
C LEU A 174 -0.02 -17.01 -3.19
N ARG A 175 -1.05 -17.48 -2.47
CA ARG A 175 -1.10 -18.86 -1.96
C ARG A 175 -1.14 -19.89 -3.08
N VAL A 176 -1.91 -19.63 -4.13
CA VAL A 176 -1.97 -20.49 -5.32
C VAL A 176 -0.63 -20.51 -6.06
N MET A 177 0.11 -19.40 -6.06
CA MET A 177 1.49 -19.35 -6.56
C MET A 177 2.48 -20.09 -5.64
N GLY A 178 2.04 -20.69 -4.53
CA GLY A 178 2.87 -21.48 -3.63
C GLY A 178 3.59 -20.67 -2.55
N TYR A 179 3.12 -19.47 -2.22
CA TYR A 179 3.66 -18.67 -1.12
C TYR A 179 2.83 -18.77 0.15
N ASP A 180 3.50 -18.86 1.30
CA ASP A 180 2.86 -18.63 2.59
C ASP A 180 2.68 -17.12 2.85
N THR A 181 1.43 -16.67 2.80
CA THR A 181 1.07 -15.26 3.06
C THR A 181 1.25 -14.78 4.50
N MET A 182 1.55 -15.68 5.43
CA MET A 182 1.82 -15.34 6.82
C MET A 182 3.32 -15.15 7.09
N THR A 183 4.18 -15.80 6.32
CA THR A 183 5.63 -15.87 6.59
C THR A 183 6.50 -15.39 5.44
N GLU A 184 6.11 -15.61 4.18
CA GLU A 184 6.91 -15.27 3.00
C GLU A 184 6.50 -13.94 2.35
N VAL A 185 5.27 -13.85 1.81
CA VAL A 185 4.82 -12.64 1.11
C VAL A 185 3.31 -12.47 1.16
N CYS A 186 2.86 -11.26 1.49
CA CYS A 186 1.46 -10.86 1.37
C CYS A 186 1.34 -9.59 0.53
N GLY A 187 0.12 -9.22 0.11
CA GLY A 187 -0.10 -7.98 -0.65
C GLY A 187 0.36 -6.71 0.09
N HIS A 188 0.42 -6.71 1.42
CA HIS A 188 1.05 -5.61 2.17
C HIS A 188 2.57 -5.68 2.17
N GLY A 189 3.15 -6.87 2.05
CA GLY A 189 4.59 -7.10 1.92
C GLY A 189 5.19 -6.39 0.71
N PHE A 190 4.42 -6.21 -0.38
CA PHE A 190 4.87 -5.45 -1.55
C PHE A 190 5.28 -4.02 -1.19
N ARG A 191 4.57 -3.39 -0.26
CA ARG A 191 4.91 -2.04 0.22
C ARG A 191 6.24 -2.03 0.96
N THR A 192 6.48 -3.04 1.77
CA THR A 192 7.75 -3.21 2.47
C THR A 192 8.88 -3.43 1.46
N MET A 193 8.69 -4.31 0.48
CA MET A 193 9.68 -4.60 -0.57
C MET A 193 10.05 -3.34 -1.38
N ALA A 194 9.05 -2.58 -1.83
CA ALA A 194 9.26 -1.32 -2.53
C ALA A 194 10.00 -0.31 -1.63
N CYS A 195 9.54 -0.10 -0.39
CA CYS A 195 10.17 0.82 0.55
C CYS A 195 11.65 0.49 0.80
N SER A 196 11.94 -0.78 1.10
CA SER A 196 13.31 -1.26 1.32
C SER A 196 14.19 -1.01 0.09
N SER A 197 13.69 -1.36 -1.10
CA SER A 197 14.45 -1.17 -2.34
C SER A 197 14.73 0.31 -2.65
N LEU A 198 13.72 1.17 -2.45
CA LEU A 198 13.85 2.61 -2.63
C LEU A 198 14.85 3.22 -1.64
N ILE A 199 14.84 2.79 -0.37
CA ILE A 199 15.81 3.26 0.63
C ILE A 199 17.23 2.75 0.30
N GLU A 200 17.37 1.47 -0.03
CA GLU A 200 18.67 0.85 -0.37
C GLU A 200 19.30 1.43 -1.65
N SER A 201 18.49 1.95 -2.57
CA SER A 201 18.98 2.64 -3.77
C SER A 201 19.80 3.89 -3.44
N GLY A 202 19.51 4.55 -2.31
CA GLY A 202 20.12 5.83 -1.93
C GLY A 202 19.73 7.03 -2.81
N LEU A 203 18.77 6.89 -3.73
CA LEU A 203 18.41 7.93 -4.71
C LEU A 203 17.35 8.92 -4.21
N TRP A 204 16.44 8.47 -3.34
CA TRP A 204 15.20 9.20 -3.06
C TRP A 204 15.22 9.84 -1.68
N SER A 205 14.63 11.02 -1.56
CA SER A 205 14.37 11.63 -0.27
C SER A 205 13.38 10.79 0.54
N LYS A 206 13.61 10.72 1.84
CA LYS A 206 12.71 10.03 2.77
C LYS A 206 11.29 10.60 2.70
N ASP A 207 11.16 11.91 2.50
CA ASP A 207 9.88 12.59 2.44
C ASP A 207 9.07 12.20 1.19
N ALA A 208 9.72 11.95 0.05
CA ALA A 208 9.07 11.42 -1.15
C ALA A 208 8.57 9.98 -0.95
N VAL A 209 9.39 9.11 -0.34
CA VAL A 209 9.02 7.71 -0.04
C VAL A 209 7.84 7.66 0.94
N GLU A 210 7.89 8.43 2.03
CA GLU A 210 6.82 8.47 3.04
C GLU A 210 5.50 9.03 2.46
N ARG A 211 5.59 10.04 1.59
CA ARG A 211 4.41 10.56 0.88
C ARG A 211 3.75 9.56 -0.03
N GLN A 212 4.53 8.85 -0.84
CA GLN A 212 4.00 7.79 -1.69
C GLN A 212 3.34 6.67 -0.88
N MET A 213 3.83 6.44 0.34
CA MET A 213 3.22 5.50 1.28
C MET A 213 1.96 6.07 1.96
N SER A 214 1.53 7.30 1.67
CA SER A 214 0.43 7.98 2.36
C SER A 214 0.62 7.88 3.88
N HIS A 215 1.83 8.24 4.32
CA HIS A 215 2.17 8.42 5.73
C HIS A 215 2.17 9.90 6.08
N GLN A 216 1.72 10.23 7.29
CA GLN A 216 1.87 11.56 7.84
C GLN A 216 3.24 11.71 8.49
N GLU A 217 3.86 12.86 8.29
CA GLU A 217 5.00 13.32 9.07
C GLU A 217 4.57 13.38 10.55
N ARG A 218 5.30 12.68 11.42
CA ARG A 218 4.98 12.59 12.85
C ARG A 218 5.59 13.73 13.65
N ASN A 219 6.55 14.44 13.07
CA ASN A 219 7.22 15.56 13.72
C ASN A 219 6.45 16.87 13.45
N SER A 220 5.76 17.38 14.46
CA SER A 220 4.90 18.57 14.38
C SER A 220 5.61 19.84 13.89
N VAL A 221 6.92 19.98 14.15
CA VAL A 221 7.72 21.13 13.71
C VAL A 221 8.03 21.02 12.21
N ARG A 222 8.35 19.81 11.73
CA ARG A 222 8.61 19.55 10.30
C ARG A 222 7.35 19.55 9.45
N ALA A 223 6.24 19.06 10.00
CA ALA A 223 4.94 19.03 9.34
C ALA A 223 4.54 20.42 8.82
N ALA A 224 4.73 21.49 9.61
CA ALA A 224 4.38 22.86 9.24
C ALA A 224 5.05 23.38 7.95
N TYR A 225 6.28 22.95 7.67
CA TYR A 225 7.04 23.37 6.47
C TYR A 225 6.87 22.40 5.31
N ILE A 226 6.75 21.11 5.61
CA ILE A 226 6.73 20.04 4.61
C ILE A 226 5.34 19.91 3.96
N HIS A 227 4.24 20.20 4.67
CA HIS A 227 2.86 19.98 4.19
C HIS A 227 2.49 20.54 2.81
N LYS A 228 3.28 21.44 2.19
CA LYS A 228 3.03 21.99 0.85
C LYS A 228 3.76 21.30 -0.30
N ALA A 229 4.90 20.66 -0.06
CA ALA A 229 5.71 20.10 -1.15
C ALA A 229 5.25 18.66 -1.43
N GLU A 230 4.48 18.39 -2.47
CA GLU A 230 3.99 17.02 -2.77
C GLU A 230 5.07 16.06 -3.29
N HIS A 231 6.27 16.57 -3.61
CA HIS A 231 7.39 15.86 -4.24
C HIS A 231 6.97 15.07 -5.49
N ILE A 232 6.01 15.58 -6.27
CA ILE A 232 5.42 14.82 -7.38
C ILE A 232 6.46 14.43 -8.42
N GLU A 233 7.33 15.35 -8.84
CA GLU A 233 8.34 15.06 -9.86
C GLU A 233 9.35 14.00 -9.41
N GLU A 234 9.87 14.13 -8.19
CA GLU A 234 10.74 13.13 -7.58
C GLU A 234 10.03 11.77 -7.47
N ARG A 235 8.75 11.77 -7.07
CA ARG A 235 7.96 10.55 -6.94
C ARG A 235 7.63 9.91 -8.28
N ARG A 236 7.46 10.70 -9.36
CA ARG A 236 7.30 10.20 -10.73
C ARG A 236 8.53 9.40 -11.15
N LEU A 237 9.73 9.99 -10.97
CA LEU A 237 10.99 9.30 -11.22
C LEU A 237 11.13 8.06 -10.33
N MET A 238 10.76 8.16 -9.06
CA MET A 238 10.84 7.08 -8.08
C MET A 238 9.98 5.86 -8.43
N VAL A 239 8.71 6.06 -8.77
CA VAL A 239 7.81 4.94 -9.14
C VAL A 239 8.17 4.35 -10.50
N GLN A 240 8.70 5.15 -11.42
CA GLN A 240 9.21 4.66 -12.70
C GLN A 240 10.46 3.80 -12.48
N TRP A 241 11.42 4.29 -11.69
CA TRP A 241 12.62 3.53 -11.33
C TRP A 241 12.29 2.21 -10.63
N TRP A 242 11.32 2.20 -9.72
CA TRP A 242 10.86 0.96 -9.09
C TRP A 242 10.31 -0.02 -10.13
N ALA A 243 9.52 0.46 -11.08
CA ALA A 243 8.99 -0.39 -12.14
C ALA A 243 10.10 -0.95 -13.05
N ASP A 244 11.08 -0.12 -13.42
CA ASP A 244 12.22 -0.53 -14.24
C ASP A 244 13.13 -1.50 -13.48
N TYR A 245 13.29 -1.33 -12.16
CA TYR A 245 14.01 -2.25 -11.28
C TYR A 245 13.34 -3.63 -11.21
N LEU A 246 12.01 -3.67 -11.14
CA LEU A 246 11.27 -4.93 -11.21
C LEU A 246 11.50 -5.61 -12.56
N ASP A 247 11.42 -4.88 -13.67
CA ASP A 247 11.62 -5.44 -15.01
C ASP A 247 13.05 -5.95 -15.21
N ALA A 248 14.07 -5.22 -14.74
CA ALA A 248 15.45 -5.69 -14.76
C ALA A 248 15.62 -7.01 -13.98
N ASN A 249 14.95 -7.16 -12.84
CA ASN A 249 14.95 -8.40 -12.05
C ASN A 249 14.14 -9.54 -12.69
N ARG A 250 13.42 -9.32 -13.78
CA ARG A 250 12.87 -10.43 -14.58
C ARG A 250 13.95 -11.11 -15.42
N GLU A 251 14.94 -10.35 -15.86
CA GLU A 251 16.00 -10.82 -16.74
C GLU A 251 17.20 -11.33 -15.94
N GLN A 252 17.64 -10.54 -14.94
CA GLN A 252 18.80 -10.86 -14.14
C GLN A 252 18.67 -10.30 -12.72
N THR A 253 19.00 -11.10 -11.71
CA THR A 253 19.03 -10.65 -10.32
C THR A 253 20.00 -9.48 -10.14
N ILE A 254 19.50 -8.34 -9.68
CA ILE A 254 20.31 -7.16 -9.37
C ILE A 254 19.84 -6.49 -8.07
N SER A 255 20.78 -6.04 -7.25
CA SER A 255 20.46 -5.34 -6.01
C SER A 255 19.93 -3.93 -6.30
N PRO A 256 19.11 -3.33 -5.41
CA PRO A 256 18.65 -1.96 -5.59
C PRO A 256 19.81 -0.96 -5.69
N PHE A 257 20.86 -1.17 -4.89
CA PHE A 257 22.05 -0.32 -4.88
C PHE A 257 22.84 -0.39 -6.18
N ASP A 258 23.05 -1.59 -6.73
CA ASP A 258 23.78 -1.75 -7.98
C ASP A 258 22.95 -1.22 -9.15
N PHE A 259 21.65 -1.49 -9.19
CA PHE A 259 20.77 -0.95 -10.23
C PHE A 259 20.74 0.58 -10.21
N ALA A 260 20.74 1.20 -9.02
CA ALA A 260 20.80 2.65 -8.87
C ALA A 260 22.07 3.28 -9.47
N LYS A 261 23.21 2.59 -9.41
CA LYS A 261 24.48 3.10 -9.99
C LYS A 261 24.43 3.19 -11.51
N PHE A 262 23.80 2.22 -12.16
CA PHE A 262 23.73 2.15 -13.62
C PHE A 262 22.52 2.89 -14.19
N ASN A 263 21.46 3.03 -13.40
CA ASN A 263 20.19 3.60 -13.83
C ASN A 263 19.72 4.67 -12.84
N ASN A 264 20.46 5.78 -12.76
CA ASN A 264 20.12 6.94 -11.94
C ASN A 264 19.43 8.02 -12.79
N PRO A 265 18.11 8.21 -12.67
CA PRO A 265 17.40 9.22 -13.44
C PRO A 265 17.60 10.66 -12.93
N ILE A 266 18.31 10.87 -11.81
CA ILE A 266 18.58 12.20 -11.25
C ILE A 266 19.82 12.85 -11.90
N ASN A 267 20.69 12.04 -12.52
CA ASN A 267 21.93 12.49 -13.14
C ASN A 267 21.80 12.77 -14.65
N HIS A 268 20.61 12.62 -15.23
CA HIS A 268 20.29 12.82 -16.65
C HIS A 268 19.16 13.83 -16.79
#